data_AF-A0A8T5RWF2-F1
#
_entry.id   AF-A0A8T5RWF2-F1
#
_cell.length_a   1.000
_cell.length_b   1.000
_cell.length_c   1.000
_cell.angle_alpha   90.00
_cell.angle_beta   90.00
_cell.angle_gamma   90.00
#
_symmetry.space_group_name_H-M   'P 1'
#
loop_
_entity.id
_entity.type
_entity.pdbx_description
1 polymer ?
#
loop_
_entity_poly.entity_id
_entity_poly.type
_entity_poly.pdbx_seq_one_letter_code
_entity_poly.pdbx_strand_id
1 'polypeptide(L)'
;MENEDKNYRRVKCDHCGYTFYPPFQDDCICRNCKLFSKNLFRFIYGENNFTNEVEAKGFKIVSSKKAKGTGEKNISIIPKKLIFYGIVSKKRIPIYYSDKKYRYILGLTNDLDIISTSTLSGSLDKMLIMLGAQDTVEEKKLIAHFLEKNGILHILIGNFSDKESNWIFNQVSMFFNDLLQKDKINIKKLSENEKHEISFKMNIFLNYIEEAIELKVKFEKPNFNYIDKWLKLHYVGLSSESVGVISLLLDKKNILKFEEQKHFKPDSEQNISRLLEEIIDFSESVLTAKIEVILATILGNMKGYPRWISIKSSFQKYYFLSFKKLENQFFLYCITEGNIEKLESLESFLSMHMIDGISNKFAGSLKIFNKIKNKIRDIMEPFPERKFY
;
A
#
# COMPACT_ATOMS: atom_id res chain seq x y z
N MET A 1 64.80 -2.92 16.00
CA MET A 1 63.57 -3.53 15.47
C MET A 1 62.50 -3.32 16.52
N GLU A 2 61.85 -2.16 16.46
CA GLU A 2 60.79 -1.80 17.40
C GLU A 2 59.47 -2.43 16.93
N ASN A 3 58.79 -3.08 17.87
CA ASN A 3 57.48 -3.68 17.68
C ASN A 3 56.44 -2.60 17.40
N GLU A 4 55.96 -2.50 16.16
CA GLU A 4 54.73 -1.79 15.84
C GLU A 4 53.52 -2.64 16.26
N ASP A 5 52.99 -2.36 17.45
CA ASP A 5 51.65 -2.78 17.89
C ASP A 5 50.59 -2.17 16.94
N LYS A 6 50.25 -2.89 15.87
CA LYS A 6 49.07 -2.60 15.06
C LYS A 6 47.83 -2.94 15.87
N ASN A 7 47.32 -1.95 16.61
CA ASN A 7 46.00 -1.94 17.21
C ASN A 7 44.92 -2.10 16.11
N TYR A 8 44.65 -3.33 15.69
CA TYR A 8 43.51 -3.64 14.83
C TYR A 8 42.24 -3.34 15.62
N ARG A 9 41.57 -2.22 15.31
CA ARG A 9 40.32 -1.82 15.95
C ARG A 9 39.29 -2.96 15.79
N ARG A 10 38.86 -3.53 16.91
CA ARG A 10 37.87 -4.60 16.98
C ARG A 10 36.49 -3.99 17.10
N VAL A 11 35.53 -4.45 16.30
CA VAL A 11 34.13 -4.00 16.37
C VAL A 11 33.27 -5.16 16.82
N LYS A 12 32.35 -4.95 17.77
CA LYS A 12 31.45 -6.01 18.25
C LYS A 12 30.07 -5.87 17.63
N CYS A 13 29.48 -7.00 17.24
CA CYS A 13 28.09 -7.08 16.82
C CYS A 13 27.17 -6.66 17.96
N ASP A 14 26.27 -5.72 17.67
CA ASP A 14 25.26 -5.21 18.59
C ASP A 14 24.31 -6.30 19.13
N HIS A 15 24.16 -7.40 18.38
CA HIS A 15 23.14 -8.41 18.65
C HIS A 15 23.66 -9.65 19.38
N CYS A 16 24.87 -10.10 19.08
CA CYS A 16 25.40 -11.35 19.66
C CYS A 16 26.81 -11.22 20.23
N GLY A 17 27.37 -10.01 20.27
CA GLY A 17 28.71 -9.76 20.81
C GLY A 17 29.86 -10.30 19.94
N TYR A 18 29.57 -10.97 18.82
CA TYR A 18 30.58 -11.46 17.87
C TYR A 18 31.52 -10.33 17.45
N THR A 19 32.82 -10.57 17.51
CA THR A 19 33.84 -9.58 17.16
C THR A 19 34.19 -9.67 15.68
N PHE A 20 34.02 -8.57 14.96
CA PHE A 20 34.48 -8.40 13.60
C PHE A 20 35.97 -8.10 13.57
N TYR A 21 36.66 -8.73 12.61
CA TYR A 21 38.07 -8.55 12.36
C TYR A 21 38.25 -8.04 10.92
N PRO A 22 39.23 -7.15 10.68
CA PRO A 22 39.54 -6.71 9.32
C PRO A 22 40.12 -7.87 8.48
N PRO A 23 39.89 -7.90 7.15
CA PRO A 23 39.08 -6.95 6.39
C PRO A 23 37.59 -7.08 6.73
N PHE A 24 36.96 -5.94 6.99
CA PHE A 24 35.54 -5.91 7.34
C PHE A 24 34.70 -6.19 6.10
N GLN A 25 33.56 -6.85 6.28
CA GLN A 25 32.65 -7.14 5.19
C GLN A 25 31.80 -5.90 4.89
N ASP A 26 31.70 -5.52 3.62
CA ASP A 26 30.89 -4.37 3.17
C ASP A 26 29.41 -4.55 3.50
N ASP A 27 28.93 -5.80 3.54
CA ASP A 27 27.53 -6.12 3.87
C ASP A 27 27.16 -5.80 5.33
N CYS A 28 28.14 -5.54 6.21
CA CYS A 28 27.96 -5.28 7.64
C CYS A 28 27.16 -6.36 8.39
N ILE A 29 26.98 -7.56 7.82
CA ILE A 29 26.19 -8.63 8.44
C ILE A 29 27.06 -9.41 9.40
N CYS A 30 26.55 -9.64 10.61
CA CYS A 30 27.20 -10.54 11.54
C CYS A 30 27.16 -11.97 11.01
N ARG A 31 28.33 -12.56 10.78
CA ARG A 31 28.43 -13.97 10.34
C ARG A 31 27.76 -14.95 11.29
N ASN A 32 27.72 -14.61 12.58
CA ASN A 32 27.16 -15.43 13.64
C ASN A 32 25.63 -15.36 13.68
N CYS A 33 25.04 -14.19 13.92
CA CYS A 33 23.58 -14.08 14.06
C CYS A 33 22.84 -13.76 12.74
N LYS A 34 23.55 -13.53 11.64
CA LYS A 34 23.00 -13.11 10.33
C LYS A 34 22.18 -11.82 10.36
N LEU A 35 22.31 -11.04 11.43
CA LEU A 35 21.71 -9.72 11.57
C LEU A 35 22.73 -8.64 11.21
N PHE A 36 22.25 -7.52 10.70
CA PHE A 36 23.06 -6.33 10.39
C PHE A 36 23.71 -5.76 11.67
N SER A 37 25.00 -5.42 11.61
CA SER A 37 25.74 -4.84 12.72
C SER A 37 25.89 -3.34 12.54
N LYS A 38 25.20 -2.56 13.38
CA LYS A 38 25.25 -1.10 13.37
C LYS A 38 26.62 -0.58 13.80
N ASN A 39 27.26 -1.23 14.78
CA ASN A 39 28.61 -0.91 15.19
C ASN A 39 29.59 -1.10 14.03
N LEU A 40 29.42 -2.17 13.24
CA LEU A 40 30.26 -2.41 12.08
C LEU A 40 30.00 -1.36 11.00
N PHE A 41 28.74 -1.08 10.70
CA PHE A 41 28.37 -0.04 9.74
C PHE A 41 28.89 1.34 10.14
N ARG A 42 28.70 1.75 11.40
CA ARG A 42 29.26 3.00 11.93
C ARG A 42 30.78 2.99 11.92
N PHE A 43 31.42 1.87 12.19
CA PHE A 43 32.86 1.80 12.16
C PHE A 43 33.42 1.98 10.73
N ILE A 44 32.75 1.41 9.73
CA ILE A 44 33.17 1.51 8.32
C ILE A 44 32.82 2.88 7.72
N TYR A 45 31.67 3.45 8.08
CA TYR A 45 31.08 4.62 7.38
C TYR A 45 30.83 5.85 8.27
N GLY A 46 31.01 5.74 9.58
CA GLY A 46 30.72 6.78 10.57
C GLY A 46 31.99 7.28 11.25
N GLU A 47 32.24 8.58 11.11
CA GLU A 47 33.25 9.37 11.83
C GLU A 47 34.69 9.28 11.28
N ASN A 48 34.96 9.98 10.16
CA ASN A 48 36.14 10.86 9.91
C ASN A 48 36.50 11.17 8.44
N ASN A 49 35.67 10.85 7.43
CA ASN A 49 36.01 11.18 6.02
C ASN A 49 35.33 12.45 5.45
N PHE A 50 34.88 13.40 6.27
CA PHE A 50 34.14 14.58 5.78
C PHE A 50 34.77 15.95 6.10
N THR A 51 36.08 16.03 6.27
CA THR A 51 36.83 17.28 6.06
C THR A 51 37.71 17.13 4.83
N ASN A 52 37.11 17.18 3.64
CA ASN A 52 37.79 17.83 2.53
C ASN A 52 37.15 19.21 2.41
N GLU A 53 37.84 20.20 2.97
CA GLU A 53 37.76 21.56 2.49
C GLU A 53 37.91 21.51 0.97
N VAL A 54 36.80 21.69 0.26
CA VAL A 54 36.88 22.03 -1.16
C VAL A 54 37.33 23.48 -1.17
N GLU A 55 38.64 23.69 -1.30
CA GLU A 55 39.20 24.97 -1.71
C GLU A 55 38.38 25.48 -2.90
N ALA A 56 37.78 26.65 -2.72
CA ALA A 56 37.07 27.37 -3.76
C ALA A 56 38.05 27.76 -4.87
N LYS A 57 38.29 26.87 -5.83
CA LYS A 57 38.84 27.26 -7.13
C LYS A 57 37.71 27.86 -7.95
N GLY A 58 37.67 29.19 -7.93
CA GLY A 58 36.72 30.01 -8.67
C GLY A 58 36.65 29.60 -10.14
N PHE A 59 35.46 29.19 -10.58
CA PHE A 59 35.18 29.03 -12.00
C PHE A 59 34.88 30.40 -12.60
N LYS A 60 35.87 30.95 -13.29
CA LYS A 60 35.68 31.99 -14.31
C LYS A 60 34.76 31.42 -15.39
N ILE A 61 33.62 32.08 -15.58
CA ILE A 61 32.77 31.89 -16.76
C ILE A 61 33.57 32.42 -17.95
N VAL A 62 34.02 31.51 -18.81
CA VAL A 62 34.47 31.85 -20.16
C VAL A 62 33.63 31.04 -21.14
N SER A 63 32.74 31.76 -21.81
CA SER A 63 32.00 31.29 -22.97
C SER A 63 32.96 30.94 -24.10
N SER A 64 32.78 29.77 -24.71
CA SER A 64 32.41 29.63 -26.14
C SER A 64 32.97 28.37 -26.81
N LYS A 65 32.17 27.90 -27.78
CA LYS A 65 32.46 27.05 -28.96
C LYS A 65 32.30 25.53 -28.86
N LYS A 66 31.22 25.10 -29.52
CA LYS A 66 30.92 23.84 -30.24
C LYS A 66 32.07 22.82 -30.34
N ALA A 67 31.79 21.61 -29.88
CA ALA A 67 32.40 20.38 -30.40
C ALA A 67 31.30 19.31 -30.60
N LYS A 68 31.30 18.72 -31.80
CA LYS A 68 30.43 17.61 -32.23
C LYS A 68 30.88 16.30 -31.57
N GLY A 69 29.89 15.48 -31.19
CA GLY A 69 29.93 14.02 -31.28
C GLY A 69 30.73 13.26 -30.23
N THR A 70 30.04 12.55 -29.34
CA THR A 70 30.33 11.16 -28.97
C THR A 70 29.12 10.61 -28.21
N GLY A 71 28.71 9.39 -28.58
CA GLY A 71 27.41 8.80 -28.23
C GLY A 71 27.13 8.77 -26.74
N GLU A 72 25.89 9.13 -26.39
CA GLU A 72 25.30 8.87 -25.09
C GLU A 72 25.38 7.37 -24.81
N LYS A 73 26.26 6.98 -23.89
CA LYS A 73 26.12 5.71 -23.19
C LYS A 73 24.78 5.78 -22.46
N ASN A 74 23.77 5.13 -23.01
CA ASN A 74 22.54 4.80 -22.30
C ASN A 74 22.94 3.99 -21.06
N ILE A 75 23.09 4.67 -19.92
CA ILE A 75 23.09 4.02 -18.62
C ILE A 75 21.68 3.44 -18.51
N SER A 76 21.57 2.13 -18.72
CA SER A 76 20.33 1.40 -18.50
C SER A 76 19.93 1.63 -17.04
N ILE A 77 18.94 2.49 -16.82
CA ILE A 77 18.34 2.71 -15.51
C ILE A 77 17.68 1.39 -15.14
N ILE A 78 18.34 0.60 -14.29
CA ILE A 78 17.75 -0.60 -13.70
C ILE A 78 16.49 -0.12 -12.95
N PRO A 79 15.29 -0.67 -13.25
CA PRO A 79 14.08 -0.20 -12.63
C PRO A 79 14.12 -0.52 -11.14
N LYS A 80 14.05 0.53 -10.30
CA LYS A 80 13.95 0.39 -8.84
C LYS A 80 12.86 -0.62 -8.46
N LYS A 81 13.23 -1.65 -7.71
CA LYS A 81 12.30 -2.66 -7.19
C LYS A 81 11.43 -2.08 -6.08
N LEU A 82 12.00 -1.19 -5.27
CA LEU A 82 11.32 -0.43 -4.23
C LEU A 82 10.82 0.90 -4.81
N ILE A 83 9.49 1.06 -4.88
CA ILE A 83 8.89 2.31 -5.35
C ILE A 83 8.57 3.23 -4.19
N PHE A 84 8.06 2.67 -3.09
CA PHE A 84 7.70 3.45 -1.93
C PHE A 84 7.76 2.62 -0.65
N TYR A 85 8.25 3.24 0.42
CA TYR A 85 8.06 2.77 1.78
C TYR A 85 7.50 3.90 2.65
N GLY A 86 6.51 3.59 3.48
CA GLY A 86 5.83 4.55 4.33
C GLY A 86 5.59 4.01 5.73
N ILE A 87 5.61 4.92 6.72
CA ILE A 87 5.29 4.64 8.11
C ILE A 87 4.33 5.72 8.61
N VAL A 88 3.20 5.29 9.18
CA VAL A 88 2.19 6.17 9.75
C VAL A 88 1.61 5.51 11.00
N SER A 89 1.29 6.30 12.02
CA SER A 89 0.57 5.75 13.18
C SER A 89 -0.92 5.58 12.88
N LYS A 90 -1.60 4.66 13.57
CA LYS A 90 -3.08 4.54 13.56
C LYS A 90 -3.80 5.83 13.97
N LYS A 91 -3.11 6.75 14.64
CA LYS A 91 -3.60 8.10 14.96
C LYS A 91 -3.41 9.10 13.82
N ARG A 92 -3.13 8.62 12.60
CA ARG A 92 -2.90 9.42 11.39
C ARG A 92 -1.71 10.38 11.48
N ILE A 93 -0.77 10.16 12.40
CA ILE A 93 0.48 10.94 12.46
C ILE A 93 1.45 10.36 11.43
N PRO A 94 1.81 11.09 10.35
CA PRO A 94 2.81 10.65 9.39
C PRO A 94 4.19 10.64 10.05
N ILE A 95 4.90 9.52 9.96
CA ILE A 95 6.19 9.33 10.63
C ILE A 95 7.31 9.39 9.59
N TYR A 96 7.16 8.65 8.49
CA TYR A 96 8.18 8.55 7.46
C TYR A 96 7.57 8.21 6.10
N TYR A 97 8.20 8.71 5.03
CA TYR A 97 7.95 8.32 3.65
C TYR A 97 9.25 8.42 2.85
N SER A 98 9.53 7.42 2.01
CA SER A 98 10.76 7.39 1.20
C SER A 98 10.73 8.36 0.01
N ASP A 99 9.52 8.74 -0.46
CA ASP A 99 9.32 9.68 -1.55
C ASP A 99 8.16 10.62 -1.24
N LYS A 100 8.43 11.93 -1.29
CA LYS A 100 7.47 12.99 -1.03
C LYS A 100 6.29 12.98 -2.01
N LYS A 101 6.50 12.51 -3.24
CA LYS A 101 5.45 12.40 -4.27
C LYS A 101 4.30 11.52 -3.80
N TYR A 102 4.60 10.47 -3.05
CA TYR A 102 3.61 9.49 -2.60
C TYR A 102 3.17 9.72 -1.14
N ARG A 103 3.42 10.89 -0.55
CA ARG A 103 3.07 11.18 0.85
C ARG A 103 1.59 10.91 1.19
N TYR A 104 0.68 11.13 0.24
CA TYR A 104 -0.75 10.95 0.45
C TYR A 104 -1.16 9.47 0.57
N ILE A 105 -0.29 8.54 0.14
CA ILE A 105 -0.47 7.11 0.36
C ILE A 105 -0.49 6.79 1.86
N LEU A 106 0.18 7.55 2.72
CA LEU A 106 0.08 7.36 4.18
C LEU A 106 -1.34 7.63 4.71
N GLY A 107 -2.03 8.63 4.15
CA GLY A 107 -3.43 8.92 4.46
C GLY A 107 -4.32 7.76 4.04
N LEU A 108 -4.15 7.31 2.79
CA LEU A 108 -4.84 6.15 2.25
C LEU A 108 -4.65 4.89 3.11
N THR A 109 -3.43 4.62 3.59
CA THR A 109 -3.16 3.47 4.46
C THR A 109 -4.02 3.49 5.72
N ASN A 110 -4.25 4.66 6.33
CA ASN A 110 -5.14 4.77 7.49
C ASN A 110 -6.60 4.55 7.10
N ASP A 111 -7.04 5.11 5.97
CA ASP A 111 -8.41 4.93 5.50
C ASP A 111 -8.70 3.44 5.20
N LEU A 112 -7.74 2.75 4.59
CA LEU A 112 -7.81 1.31 4.34
C LEU A 112 -7.78 0.48 5.63
N ASP A 113 -6.95 0.83 6.62
CA ASP A 113 -6.92 0.17 7.92
C ASP A 113 -8.27 0.32 8.65
N ILE A 114 -8.88 1.51 8.60
CA ILE A 114 -10.20 1.75 9.17
C ILE A 114 -11.26 0.89 8.47
N ILE A 115 -11.32 0.88 7.15
CA ILE A 115 -12.29 0.03 6.42
C ILE A 115 -12.08 -1.45 6.77
N SER A 116 -10.83 -1.89 6.80
CA SER A 116 -10.48 -3.28 7.12
C SER A 116 -10.95 -3.68 8.51
N THR A 117 -10.70 -2.83 9.52
CA THR A 117 -10.98 -3.13 10.92
C THR A 117 -12.42 -2.83 11.32
N SER A 118 -12.94 -1.65 11.00
CA SER A 118 -14.27 -1.20 11.45
C SER A 118 -15.40 -1.75 10.59
N THR A 119 -15.20 -1.87 9.27
CA THR A 119 -16.24 -2.34 8.35
C THR A 119 -16.17 -3.85 8.12
N LEU A 120 -14.97 -4.39 7.91
CA LEU A 120 -14.79 -5.81 7.54
C LEU A 120 -14.34 -6.72 8.68
N SER A 121 -14.07 -6.16 9.87
CA SER A 121 -13.58 -6.91 11.04
C SER A 121 -12.35 -7.76 10.75
N GLY A 122 -11.45 -7.29 9.88
CA GLY A 122 -10.22 -7.98 9.50
C GLY A 122 -8.99 -7.08 9.57
N SER A 123 -7.87 -7.58 9.06
CA SER A 123 -6.60 -6.85 8.96
C SER A 123 -6.24 -6.59 7.50
N LEU A 124 -5.85 -5.35 7.19
CA LEU A 124 -5.34 -4.98 5.88
C LEU A 124 -4.08 -5.80 5.54
N ASP A 125 -4.05 -6.40 4.35
CA ASP A 125 -2.98 -7.31 3.94
C ASP A 125 -2.22 -6.77 2.72
N LYS A 126 -2.85 -6.73 1.54
CA LYS A 126 -2.21 -6.34 0.28
C LYS A 126 -3.15 -5.57 -0.63
N MET A 127 -2.58 -4.89 -1.62
CA MET A 127 -3.31 -4.23 -2.69
C MET A 127 -2.56 -4.39 -4.01
N LEU A 128 -3.24 -4.87 -5.04
CA LEU A 128 -2.73 -4.87 -6.40
C LEU A 128 -3.07 -3.55 -7.07
N ILE A 129 -2.06 -2.89 -7.64
CA ILE A 129 -2.19 -1.62 -8.34
C ILE A 129 -1.85 -1.85 -9.81
N MET A 130 -2.74 -1.42 -10.70
CA MET A 130 -2.55 -1.41 -12.14
C MET A 130 -2.09 -0.02 -12.55
N LEU A 131 -0.89 0.08 -13.12
CA LEU A 131 -0.38 1.32 -13.70
C LEU A 131 -0.59 1.35 -15.21
N GLY A 132 -0.89 2.54 -15.74
CA GLY A 132 -1.06 2.78 -17.17
C GLY A 132 -2.52 3.04 -17.58
N ALA A 133 -2.67 3.71 -18.73
CA ALA A 133 -3.94 3.78 -19.43
C ALA A 133 -4.11 2.50 -20.27
N GLN A 134 -5.36 2.05 -20.47
CA GLN A 134 -5.73 0.82 -21.18
C GLN A 134 -5.14 0.66 -22.59
N ASP A 135 -4.53 1.70 -23.16
CA ASP A 135 -4.00 1.73 -24.53
C ASP A 135 -2.49 1.49 -24.61
N THR A 136 -1.81 1.24 -23.48
CA THR A 136 -0.38 0.86 -23.49
C THR A 136 -0.21 -0.65 -23.31
N VAL A 137 0.57 -1.26 -24.19
CA VAL A 137 0.79 -2.72 -24.34
C VAL A 137 1.36 -3.41 -23.09
N GLU A 138 1.84 -2.67 -22.09
CA GLU A 138 2.34 -3.24 -20.83
C GLU A 138 1.72 -2.56 -19.61
N GLU A 139 0.61 -3.12 -19.11
CA GLU A 139 0.09 -2.77 -17.79
C GLU A 139 1.09 -3.19 -16.71
N LYS A 140 1.85 -2.22 -16.18
CA LYS A 140 2.78 -2.48 -15.08
C LYS A 140 1.98 -2.71 -13.81
N LYS A 141 2.15 -3.90 -13.22
CA LYS A 141 1.52 -4.29 -11.95
C LYS A 141 2.46 -3.98 -10.79
N LEU A 142 1.93 -3.38 -9.73
CA LEU A 142 2.62 -3.20 -8.45
C LEU A 142 1.82 -3.84 -7.34
N ILE A 143 2.50 -4.29 -6.30
CA ILE A 143 1.86 -4.76 -5.08
C ILE A 143 2.24 -3.83 -3.94
N ALA A 144 1.22 -3.28 -3.28
CA ALA A 144 1.36 -2.69 -1.98
C ALA A 144 1.13 -3.78 -0.93
N HIS A 145 2.09 -3.96 -0.04
CA HIS A 145 1.97 -4.80 1.15
C HIS A 145 1.81 -3.90 2.37
N PHE A 146 1.05 -4.37 3.35
CA PHE A 146 0.78 -3.65 4.58
C PHE A 146 1.20 -4.48 5.79
N LEU A 147 1.72 -3.81 6.82
CA LEU A 147 1.97 -4.43 8.12
C LEU A 147 1.52 -3.48 9.23
N GLU A 148 0.69 -3.98 10.14
CA GLU A 148 0.40 -3.31 11.40
C GLU A 148 1.22 -3.95 12.53
N LYS A 149 1.89 -3.10 13.31
CA LYS A 149 2.59 -3.53 14.52
C LYS A 149 2.53 -2.43 15.58
N ASN A 150 1.96 -2.75 16.73
CA ASN A 150 1.89 -1.85 17.89
C ASN A 150 1.27 -0.47 17.58
N GLY A 151 0.23 -0.41 16.74
CA GLY A 151 -0.41 0.84 16.34
C GLY A 151 0.37 1.66 15.30
N ILE A 152 1.39 1.07 14.69
CA ILE A 152 2.15 1.63 13.56
C ILE A 152 1.82 0.82 12.31
N LEU A 153 1.44 1.54 11.26
CA LEU A 153 1.13 1.01 9.95
C LEU A 153 2.32 1.26 9.03
N HIS A 154 2.83 0.19 8.45
CA HIS A 154 3.84 0.20 7.42
C HIS A 154 3.19 -0.11 6.07
N ILE A 155 3.65 0.58 5.03
CA ILE A 155 3.30 0.27 3.64
C ILE A 155 4.56 0.14 2.81
N LEU A 156 4.61 -0.92 2.00
CA LEU A 156 5.68 -1.21 1.06
C LEU A 156 5.07 -1.36 -0.33
N ILE A 157 5.48 -0.53 -1.29
CA ILE A 157 5.03 -0.63 -2.67
C ILE A 157 6.21 -0.98 -3.57
N GLY A 158 6.03 -2.05 -4.33
CA GLY A 158 7.01 -2.48 -5.32
C GLY A 158 6.67 -3.87 -5.86
N ASN A 159 7.67 -4.51 -6.44
CA ASN A 159 7.54 -5.85 -7.00
C ASN A 159 8.21 -6.86 -6.08
N PHE A 160 7.56 -7.14 -4.94
CA PHE A 160 8.07 -8.03 -3.90
C PHE A 160 7.13 -9.21 -3.69
N SER A 161 7.70 -10.40 -3.52
CA SER A 161 7.01 -11.57 -2.99
C SER A 161 6.63 -11.38 -1.52
N ASP A 162 5.77 -12.26 -1.01
CA ASP A 162 5.38 -12.26 0.41
C ASP A 162 6.56 -12.48 1.34
N LYS A 163 7.50 -13.36 0.97
CA LYS A 163 8.69 -13.65 1.77
C LYS A 163 9.60 -12.43 1.85
N GLU A 164 9.83 -11.77 0.73
CA GLU A 164 10.65 -10.55 0.67
C GLU A 164 10.00 -9.42 1.45
N SER A 165 8.70 -9.19 1.26
CA SER A 165 7.96 -8.14 1.95
C SER A 165 7.98 -8.33 3.46
N ASN A 166 7.74 -9.56 3.95
CA ASN A 166 7.84 -9.88 5.37
C ASN A 166 9.26 -9.70 5.91
N TRP A 167 10.29 -10.07 5.14
CA TRP A 167 11.67 -9.84 5.53
C TRP A 167 11.99 -8.35 5.65
N ILE A 168 11.61 -7.54 4.65
CA ILE A 168 11.79 -6.08 4.65
C ILE A 168 11.09 -5.48 5.86
N PHE A 169 9.82 -5.82 6.09
CA PHE A 169 9.08 -5.31 7.23
C PHE A 169 9.73 -5.66 8.55
N ASN A 170 10.25 -6.88 8.72
CA ASN A 170 10.96 -7.27 9.93
C ASN A 170 12.23 -6.44 10.13
N GLN A 171 13.07 -6.29 9.09
CA GLN A 171 14.29 -5.50 9.17
C GLN A 171 14.00 -4.03 9.50
N VAL A 172 13.06 -3.42 8.77
CA VAL A 172 12.72 -2.02 8.97
C VAL A 172 12.02 -1.79 10.31
N SER A 173 11.14 -2.68 10.74
CA SER A 173 10.48 -2.57 12.05
C SER A 173 11.48 -2.68 13.19
N MET A 174 12.48 -3.57 13.10
CA MET A 174 13.53 -3.67 14.11
C MET A 174 14.37 -2.39 14.16
N PHE A 175 14.87 -1.94 13.00
CA PHE A 175 15.64 -0.70 12.90
C PHE A 175 14.87 0.52 13.42
N PHE A 176 13.60 0.65 13.05
CA PHE A 176 12.75 1.75 13.46
C PHE A 176 12.47 1.74 14.97
N ASN A 177 12.19 0.58 15.57
CA ASN A 177 11.99 0.50 17.02
C ASN A 177 13.28 0.83 17.79
N ASP A 178 14.42 0.33 17.33
CA ASP A 178 15.72 0.64 17.92
C ASP A 178 16.04 2.14 17.83
N LEU A 179 15.68 2.77 16.71
CA LEU A 179 15.82 4.21 16.50
C LEU A 179 15.02 5.00 17.54
N LEU A 180 13.73 4.69 17.68
CA LEU A 180 12.86 5.37 18.64
C LEU A 180 13.36 5.21 20.09
N GLN A 181 13.84 4.03 20.46
CA GLN A 181 14.32 3.76 21.81
C GLN A 181 15.64 4.49 22.11
N LYS A 182 16.63 4.40 21.21
CA LYS A 182 17.95 5.00 21.42
C LYS A 182 17.88 6.53 21.47
N ASP A 183 17.08 7.11 20.59
CA ASP A 183 16.96 8.56 20.47
C ASP A 183 15.80 9.11 21.35
N LYS A 184 15.13 8.25 22.13
CA LYS A 184 14.00 8.57 23.02
C LYS A 184 12.87 9.34 22.33
N ILE A 185 12.63 9.04 21.06
CA ILE A 185 11.66 9.76 20.22
C ILE A 185 10.24 9.33 20.59
N ASN A 186 9.37 10.32 20.82
CA ASN A 186 7.96 10.08 21.09
C ASN A 186 7.12 10.32 19.84
N ILE A 187 6.62 9.24 19.23
CA ILE A 187 5.77 9.27 18.02
C ILE A 187 4.55 10.19 18.18
N LYS A 188 3.98 10.30 19.40
CA LYS A 188 2.79 11.13 19.65
C LYS A 188 3.08 12.63 19.57
N LYS A 189 4.36 13.03 19.66
CA LYS A 189 4.82 14.42 19.69
C LYS A 189 6.11 14.58 18.89
N LEU A 190 6.08 14.17 17.61
CA LEU A 190 7.22 14.31 16.71
C LEU A 190 7.47 15.78 16.34
N SER A 191 8.61 16.31 16.79
CA SER A 191 9.15 17.58 16.30
C SER A 191 9.66 17.46 14.86
N GLU A 192 9.82 18.59 14.18
CA GLU A 192 10.36 18.61 12.81
C GLU A 192 11.80 18.10 12.73
N ASN A 193 12.61 18.36 13.77
CA ASN A 193 13.98 17.85 13.87
C ASN A 193 14.00 16.32 13.98
N GLU A 194 13.15 15.74 14.83
CA GLU A 194 13.03 14.27 14.97
C GLU A 194 12.53 13.63 13.67
N LYS A 195 11.56 14.25 12.97
CA LYS A 195 11.11 13.76 11.65
C LYS A 195 12.24 13.78 10.62
N HIS A 196 13.03 14.85 10.61
CA HIS A 196 14.17 14.97 9.71
C HIS A 196 15.21 13.88 10.01
N GLU A 197 15.53 13.67 11.28
CA GLU A 197 16.49 12.66 11.73
C GLU A 197 16.01 11.24 11.40
N ILE A 198 14.74 10.93 11.66
CA ILE A 198 14.11 9.66 11.25
C ILE A 198 14.24 9.51 9.74
N SER A 199 13.85 10.52 8.96
CA SER A 199 13.88 10.45 7.51
C SER A 199 15.28 10.20 6.97
N PHE A 200 16.28 10.89 7.52
CA PHE A 200 17.68 10.74 7.11
C PHE A 200 18.17 9.31 7.38
N LYS A 201 18.03 8.83 8.62
CA LYS A 201 18.48 7.48 9.03
C LYS A 201 17.73 6.37 8.30
N MET A 202 16.43 6.55 8.07
CA MET A 202 15.59 5.60 7.31
C MET A 202 15.97 5.53 5.83
N ASN A 203 16.23 6.67 5.18
CA ASN A 203 16.65 6.68 3.77
C ASN A 203 17.96 5.91 3.57
N ILE A 204 18.94 6.12 4.46
CA ILE A 204 20.21 5.36 4.43
C ILE A 204 19.94 3.86 4.57
N PHE A 205 19.10 3.48 5.53
CA PHE A 205 18.78 2.07 5.76
C PHE A 205 18.03 1.42 4.59
N LEU A 206 17.08 2.13 3.98
CA LEU A 206 16.33 1.59 2.84
C LEU A 206 17.18 1.43 1.58
N ASN A 207 18.15 2.32 1.34
CA ASN A 207 19.09 2.15 0.22
C ASN A 207 19.89 0.84 0.38
N TYR A 208 20.36 0.54 1.58
CA TYR A 208 21.02 -0.74 1.88
C TYR A 208 20.09 -1.95 1.66
N ILE A 209 18.83 -1.85 2.08
CA ILE A 209 17.83 -2.90 1.85
C ILE A 209 17.60 -3.12 0.34
N GLU A 210 17.54 -2.05 -0.45
CA GLU A 210 17.38 -2.13 -1.91
C GLU A 210 18.56 -2.88 -2.55
N GLU A 211 19.80 -2.53 -2.21
CA GLU A 211 21.01 -3.23 -2.67
C GLU A 211 21.01 -4.72 -2.29
N ALA A 212 20.63 -5.04 -1.04
CA ALA A 212 20.57 -6.42 -0.56
C ALA A 212 19.52 -7.27 -1.28
N ILE A 213 18.44 -6.65 -1.77
CA ILE A 213 17.39 -7.32 -2.55
C ILE A 213 17.85 -7.54 -3.98
N GLU A 214 18.51 -6.58 -4.61
CA GLU A 214 18.98 -6.72 -6.01
C GLU A 214 19.84 -7.97 -6.24
N LEU A 215 20.60 -8.38 -5.24
CA LEU A 215 21.48 -9.55 -5.29
C LEU A 215 20.78 -10.93 -5.19
N LYS A 216 19.46 -11.02 -4.96
CA LYS A 216 18.80 -12.28 -4.54
C LYS A 216 17.61 -12.80 -5.38
N VAL A 217 17.10 -12.11 -6.40
CA VAL A 217 15.70 -12.36 -6.83
C VAL A 217 15.51 -13.27 -8.05
N LYS A 218 14.67 -14.31 -7.86
CA LYS A 218 13.79 -14.91 -8.89
C LYS A 218 12.33 -14.66 -8.49
N PHE A 219 11.49 -14.33 -9.48
CA PHE A 219 10.08 -13.94 -9.29
C PHE A 219 9.16 -15.10 -8.87
N GLU A 220 8.19 -14.83 -7.98
CA GLU A 220 7.01 -15.66 -7.75
C GLU A 220 5.74 -14.77 -7.77
N LYS A 221 4.64 -15.26 -8.37
CA LYS A 221 3.35 -14.54 -8.37
C LYS A 221 2.83 -14.40 -6.93
N PRO A 222 2.09 -13.31 -6.59
CA PRO A 222 1.41 -13.22 -5.31
C PRO A 222 0.48 -14.42 -5.15
N ASN A 223 0.67 -15.18 -4.07
CA ASN A 223 -0.08 -16.39 -3.82
C ASN A 223 -0.98 -16.17 -2.61
N PHE A 224 -2.29 -16.32 -2.83
CA PHE A 224 -3.24 -16.39 -1.74
C PHE A 224 -3.62 -17.84 -1.55
N ASN A 225 -3.50 -18.32 -0.32
CA ASN A 225 -3.98 -19.65 0.01
C ASN A 225 -5.45 -19.54 0.43
N TYR A 226 -6.35 -20.02 -0.41
CA TYR A 226 -7.80 -20.04 -0.17
C TYR A 226 -8.28 -21.43 0.27
N ILE A 227 -9.18 -21.47 1.24
CA ILE A 227 -9.98 -22.68 1.53
C ILE A 227 -11.24 -22.67 0.64
N ASP A 228 -11.79 -21.49 0.37
CA ASP A 228 -13.04 -21.33 -0.35
C ASP A 228 -12.86 -21.54 -1.87
N LYS A 229 -13.84 -22.22 -2.47
CA LYS A 229 -13.92 -22.40 -3.93
C LYS A 229 -14.87 -21.40 -4.59
N TRP A 230 -15.38 -20.45 -3.82
CA TRP A 230 -16.43 -19.52 -4.20
C TRP A 230 -16.02 -18.08 -3.88
N LEU A 231 -16.66 -17.12 -4.52
CA LEU A 231 -16.61 -15.71 -4.19
C LEU A 231 -18.02 -15.18 -3.94
N LYS A 232 -18.27 -14.62 -2.76
CA LYS A 232 -19.56 -14.08 -2.36
C LYS A 232 -19.57 -12.57 -2.51
N LEU A 233 -20.66 -12.04 -3.04
CA LEU A 233 -20.87 -10.59 -3.20
C LEU A 233 -21.65 -10.00 -2.03
N HIS A 234 -21.09 -8.96 -1.40
CA HIS A 234 -21.72 -8.23 -0.29
C HIS A 234 -22.11 -6.80 -0.65
N TYR A 235 -21.42 -6.19 -1.60
CA TYR A 235 -21.71 -4.82 -2.04
C TYR A 235 -21.28 -4.63 -3.49
N VAL A 236 -22.07 -3.87 -4.26
CA VAL A 236 -21.78 -3.44 -5.62
C VAL A 236 -21.93 -1.93 -5.70
N GLY A 237 -20.96 -1.26 -6.31
CA GLY A 237 -21.12 0.12 -6.71
C GLY A 237 -20.52 0.40 -8.07
N LEU A 238 -21.00 1.48 -8.68
CA LEU A 238 -20.58 1.96 -9.99
C LEU A 238 -20.42 3.47 -9.89
N SER A 239 -19.29 4.00 -10.34
CA SER A 239 -19.07 5.43 -10.44
C SER A 239 -18.60 5.85 -11.81
N SER A 240 -18.87 7.10 -12.18
CA SER A 240 -18.32 7.77 -13.36
C SER A 240 -17.64 9.05 -12.91
N GLU A 241 -16.35 9.23 -13.23
CA GLU A 241 -15.63 10.49 -12.97
C GLU A 241 -15.85 11.05 -11.55
N SER A 242 -15.82 10.19 -10.51
CA SER A 242 -16.08 10.48 -9.09
C SER A 242 -17.54 10.74 -8.66
N VAL A 243 -18.51 10.41 -9.53
CA VAL A 243 -19.94 10.40 -9.18
C VAL A 243 -20.42 8.97 -9.05
N GLY A 244 -20.79 8.55 -7.84
CA GLY A 244 -21.47 7.28 -7.57
C GLY A 244 -22.85 7.24 -8.22
N VAL A 245 -23.02 6.39 -9.23
CA VAL A 245 -24.29 6.23 -9.96
C VAL A 245 -25.06 4.98 -9.53
N ILE A 246 -24.38 3.98 -8.97
CA ILE A 246 -24.98 2.82 -8.32
C ILE A 246 -24.26 2.59 -7.00
N SER A 247 -25.04 2.38 -5.95
CA SER A 247 -24.60 1.81 -4.68
C SER A 247 -25.65 0.78 -4.29
N LEU A 248 -25.25 -0.46 -4.00
CA LEU A 248 -26.15 -1.55 -3.68
C LEU A 248 -25.52 -2.46 -2.62
N LEU A 249 -26.04 -2.36 -1.40
CA LEU A 249 -25.69 -3.21 -0.29
C LEU A 249 -26.49 -4.51 -0.35
N LEU A 250 -25.76 -5.63 -0.41
CA LEU A 250 -26.28 -7.00 -0.48
C LEU A 250 -25.90 -7.78 0.80
N ASP A 251 -25.69 -7.09 1.91
CA ASP A 251 -25.30 -7.74 3.15
C ASP A 251 -26.50 -8.09 4.02
N LYS A 252 -27.10 -9.26 3.76
CA LYS A 252 -28.25 -9.77 4.54
C LYS A 252 -27.87 -10.21 5.97
N LYS A 253 -26.59 -10.33 6.29
CA LYS A 253 -26.13 -10.91 7.58
C LYS A 253 -25.43 -9.89 8.48
N ASN A 254 -25.46 -8.60 8.13
CA ASN A 254 -24.73 -7.54 8.83
C ASN A 254 -23.25 -7.90 9.08
N ILE A 255 -22.63 -8.52 8.07
CA ILE A 255 -21.20 -8.83 8.04
C ILE A 255 -20.39 -7.54 7.94
N LEU A 256 -20.84 -6.61 7.09
CA LEU A 256 -20.34 -5.25 7.00
C LEU A 256 -20.87 -4.45 8.18
N LYS A 257 -19.94 -3.98 9.01
CA LYS A 257 -20.27 -3.20 10.20
C LYS A 257 -20.21 -1.72 9.89
N PHE A 258 -21.24 -1.01 10.33
CA PHE A 258 -21.31 0.45 10.28
C PHE A 258 -21.37 0.98 11.71
N GLU A 259 -20.75 2.13 11.96
CA GLU A 259 -20.79 2.75 13.28
C GLU A 259 -22.24 3.04 13.69
N GLU A 260 -22.54 2.83 14.97
CA GLU A 260 -23.87 3.11 15.53
C GLU A 260 -24.28 4.56 15.26
N GLN A 261 -25.27 4.73 14.40
CA GLN A 261 -25.81 6.02 14.03
C GLN A 261 -26.78 6.49 15.12
N LYS A 262 -26.27 7.24 16.10
CA LYS A 262 -27.08 7.80 17.20
C LYS A 262 -28.28 8.67 16.75
N HIS A 263 -28.27 9.11 15.49
CA HIS A 263 -29.31 9.94 14.88
C HIS A 263 -30.52 9.16 14.33
N PHE A 264 -30.39 7.84 14.11
CA PHE A 264 -31.50 6.98 13.67
C PHE A 264 -32.12 6.27 14.87
N LYS A 265 -32.85 7.02 15.72
CA LYS A 265 -33.67 6.43 16.78
C LYS A 265 -35.12 6.36 16.29
N PRO A 266 -35.79 5.19 16.41
CA PRO A 266 -37.19 5.10 16.04
C PRO A 266 -38.04 5.89 17.05
N ASP A 267 -38.79 6.87 16.57
CA ASP A 267 -39.76 7.60 17.39
C ASP A 267 -41.05 6.77 17.64
N SER A 268 -41.27 5.69 16.88
CA SER A 268 -42.34 4.70 17.08
C SER A 268 -42.09 3.41 16.29
N GLU A 269 -42.80 2.32 16.64
CA GLU A 269 -42.73 1.02 15.95
C GLU A 269 -43.19 1.08 14.48
N GLN A 270 -44.06 2.03 14.11
CA GLN A 270 -44.57 2.19 12.73
C GLN A 270 -43.52 2.72 11.74
N ASN A 271 -42.39 3.25 12.22
CA ASN A 271 -41.33 3.83 11.38
C ASN A 271 -40.13 2.91 11.17
N ILE A 272 -40.14 1.67 11.69
CA ILE A 272 -38.95 0.79 11.66
C ILE A 272 -38.52 0.44 10.23
N SER A 273 -39.44 0.07 9.34
CA SER A 273 -39.10 -0.31 7.96
C SER A 273 -38.47 0.84 7.17
N ARG A 274 -39.04 2.05 7.30
CA ARG A 274 -38.51 3.26 6.68
C ARG A 274 -37.14 3.63 7.27
N LEU A 275 -36.98 3.50 8.58
CA LEU A 275 -35.71 3.75 9.25
C LEU A 275 -34.62 2.79 8.78
N LEU A 276 -34.96 1.51 8.54
CA LEU A 276 -34.03 0.53 7.99
C LEU A 276 -33.58 0.87 6.57
N GLU A 277 -34.49 1.33 5.71
CA GLU A 277 -34.14 1.82 4.37
C GLU A 277 -33.20 3.03 4.43
N GLU A 278 -33.50 4.01 5.30
CA GLU A 278 -32.66 5.19 5.49
C GLU A 278 -31.26 4.82 6.00
N ILE A 279 -31.14 3.85 6.91
CA ILE A 279 -29.86 3.32 7.40
C ILE A 279 -29.09 2.63 6.28
N ILE A 280 -29.76 1.84 5.43
CA ILE A 280 -29.12 1.17 4.29
C ILE A 280 -28.60 2.20 3.29
N ASP A 281 -29.43 3.17 2.90
CA ASP A 281 -29.05 4.23 1.94
C ASP A 281 -27.89 5.08 2.47
N PHE A 282 -27.89 5.38 3.76
CA PHE A 282 -26.78 6.07 4.42
C PHE A 282 -25.50 5.22 4.38
N SER A 283 -25.60 3.93 4.72
CA SER A 283 -24.46 3.00 4.74
C SER A 283 -23.86 2.81 3.34
N GLU A 284 -24.72 2.66 2.33
CA GLU A 284 -24.38 2.65 0.90
C GLU A 284 -23.61 3.91 0.50
N SER A 285 -24.08 5.08 0.91
CA SER A 285 -23.46 6.38 0.60
C SER A 285 -22.08 6.52 1.25
N VAL A 286 -21.96 6.14 2.53
CA VAL A 286 -20.68 6.17 3.26
C VAL A 286 -19.65 5.21 2.65
N LEU A 287 -20.07 4.02 2.23
CA LEU A 287 -19.16 3.06 1.56
C LEU A 287 -18.70 3.58 0.22
N THR A 288 -19.63 4.05 -0.62
CA THR A 288 -19.30 4.65 -1.92
C THR A 288 -18.25 5.74 -1.75
N ALA A 289 -18.49 6.70 -0.86
CA ALA A 289 -17.57 7.82 -0.64
C ALA A 289 -16.17 7.34 -0.20
N LYS A 290 -16.09 6.37 0.72
CA LYS A 290 -14.82 5.78 1.17
C LYS A 290 -14.07 5.09 0.04
N ILE A 291 -14.78 4.32 -0.79
CA ILE A 291 -14.20 3.59 -1.93
C ILE A 291 -13.73 4.55 -3.03
N GLU A 292 -14.48 5.61 -3.30
CA GLU A 292 -14.11 6.62 -4.30
C GLU A 292 -12.87 7.42 -3.88
N VAL A 293 -12.73 7.74 -2.59
CA VAL A 293 -11.51 8.38 -2.06
C VAL A 293 -10.28 7.49 -2.26
N ILE A 294 -10.41 6.18 -2.07
CA ILE A 294 -9.32 5.21 -2.36
C ILE A 294 -8.92 5.29 -3.83
N LEU A 295 -9.91 5.17 -4.73
CA LEU A 295 -9.69 5.18 -6.18
C LEU A 295 -9.05 6.51 -6.64
N ALA A 296 -9.60 7.64 -6.20
CA ALA A 296 -9.09 8.97 -6.53
C ALA A 296 -7.66 9.18 -6.03
N THR A 297 -7.32 8.68 -4.84
CA THR A 297 -5.97 8.79 -4.29
C THR A 297 -4.95 8.04 -5.13
N ILE A 298 -5.26 6.81 -5.56
CA ILE A 298 -4.35 6.02 -6.41
C ILE A 298 -4.26 6.62 -7.82
N LEU A 299 -5.37 7.03 -8.41
CA LEU A 299 -5.40 7.72 -9.72
C LEU A 299 -4.53 8.98 -9.70
N GLY A 300 -4.72 9.85 -8.70
CA GLY A 300 -4.01 11.12 -8.59
C GLY A 300 -2.52 10.97 -8.31
N ASN A 301 -2.11 9.99 -7.49
CA ASN A 301 -0.71 9.85 -7.06
C ASN A 301 0.10 8.92 -7.97
N MET A 302 -0.51 7.86 -8.49
CA MET A 302 0.19 6.80 -9.23
C MET A 302 -0.17 6.73 -10.71
N LYS A 303 -1.17 7.50 -11.18
CA LYS A 303 -1.70 7.39 -12.55
C LYS A 303 -2.12 5.95 -12.88
N GLY A 304 -2.77 5.31 -11.92
CA GLY A 304 -3.23 3.93 -12.00
C GLY A 304 -4.49 3.73 -11.16
N TYR A 305 -4.94 2.49 -11.00
CA TYR A 305 -6.09 2.17 -10.15
C TYR A 305 -5.82 0.90 -9.34
N PRO A 306 -6.41 0.76 -8.14
CA PRO A 306 -6.34 -0.49 -7.40
C PRO A 306 -7.17 -1.55 -8.14
N ARG A 307 -6.61 -2.71 -8.45
CA ARG A 307 -7.40 -3.83 -9.01
C ARG A 307 -8.17 -4.55 -7.90
N TRP A 308 -7.50 -4.80 -6.80
CA TRP A 308 -8.10 -5.34 -5.58
C TRP A 308 -7.28 -4.95 -4.36
N ILE A 309 -7.94 -4.96 -3.20
CA ILE A 309 -7.37 -4.78 -1.87
C ILE A 309 -7.84 -5.96 -1.03
N SER A 310 -6.91 -6.72 -0.46
CA SER A 310 -7.19 -7.88 0.38
C SER A 310 -7.22 -7.49 1.85
N ILE A 311 -8.26 -7.97 2.53
CA ILE A 311 -8.45 -7.85 3.97
C ILE A 311 -8.55 -9.26 4.51
N LYS A 312 -7.61 -9.65 5.36
CA LYS A 312 -7.60 -10.96 5.98
C LYS A 312 -8.54 -10.97 7.18
N SER A 313 -9.59 -11.78 7.15
CA SER A 313 -10.55 -11.89 8.26
C SER A 313 -10.18 -13.01 9.23
N SER A 314 -9.64 -14.13 8.72
CA SER A 314 -9.12 -15.22 9.53
C SER A 314 -8.08 -16.03 8.77
N PHE A 315 -7.67 -17.19 9.30
CA PHE A 315 -6.80 -18.11 8.58
C PHE A 315 -7.43 -18.50 7.22
N GLN A 316 -6.73 -18.16 6.12
CA GLN A 316 -7.13 -18.44 4.74
C GLN A 316 -8.53 -17.93 4.32
N LYS A 317 -9.05 -16.92 5.03
CA LYS A 317 -10.29 -16.22 4.65
C LYS A 317 -10.02 -14.75 4.42
N TYR A 318 -10.58 -14.25 3.32
CA TYR A 318 -10.31 -12.92 2.82
C TYR A 318 -11.59 -12.23 2.35
N TYR A 319 -11.68 -10.94 2.66
CA TYR A 319 -12.51 -10.00 1.94
C TYR A 319 -11.67 -9.26 0.90
N PHE A 320 -12.33 -8.83 -0.17
CA PHE A 320 -11.72 -8.04 -1.21
C PHE A 320 -12.57 -6.82 -1.54
N LEU A 321 -11.93 -5.65 -1.56
CA LEU A 321 -12.43 -4.51 -2.31
C LEU A 321 -11.83 -4.61 -3.71
N SER A 322 -12.63 -4.94 -4.71
CA SER A 322 -12.18 -5.03 -6.10
C SER A 322 -12.63 -3.81 -6.90
N PHE A 323 -11.85 -3.47 -7.93
CA PHE A 323 -12.21 -2.43 -8.87
C PHE A 323 -11.91 -2.90 -10.30
N LYS A 324 -12.82 -2.55 -11.20
CA LYS A 324 -12.69 -2.76 -12.63
C LYS A 324 -13.01 -1.46 -13.35
N LYS A 325 -12.03 -0.95 -14.07
CA LYS A 325 -12.25 0.14 -15.02
C LYS A 325 -13.08 -0.40 -16.19
N LEU A 326 -14.16 0.28 -16.50
CA LEU A 326 -15.04 0.01 -17.62
C LEU A 326 -14.88 1.10 -18.69
N GLU A 327 -15.60 0.95 -19.80
CA GLU A 327 -15.68 1.96 -20.85
C GLU A 327 -16.22 3.29 -20.31
N ASN A 328 -16.05 4.37 -21.07
CA ASN A 328 -16.61 5.70 -20.76
C ASN A 328 -16.30 6.24 -19.37
N GLN A 329 -15.13 5.87 -18.83
CA GLN A 329 -14.63 6.30 -17.51
C GLN A 329 -15.46 5.81 -16.31
N PHE A 330 -16.22 4.73 -16.48
CA PHE A 330 -16.87 4.07 -15.37
C PHE A 330 -15.90 3.20 -14.57
N PHE A 331 -16.13 3.10 -13.28
CA PHE A 331 -15.46 2.17 -12.37
C PHE A 331 -16.50 1.34 -11.64
N LEU A 332 -16.48 0.03 -11.88
CA LEU A 332 -17.20 -0.95 -11.07
C LEU A 332 -16.34 -1.29 -9.87
N TYR A 333 -16.94 -1.28 -8.68
CA TYR A 333 -16.27 -1.71 -7.46
C TYR A 333 -17.18 -2.62 -6.64
N CYS A 334 -16.59 -3.65 -6.02
CA CYS A 334 -17.33 -4.64 -5.25
C CYS A 334 -16.64 -4.92 -3.91
N ILE A 335 -17.45 -5.23 -2.88
CA ILE A 335 -16.95 -5.89 -1.67
C ILE A 335 -17.35 -7.35 -1.76
N THR A 336 -16.36 -8.23 -1.70
CA THR A 336 -16.54 -9.67 -1.87
C THR A 336 -15.80 -10.45 -0.79
N GLU A 337 -16.17 -11.71 -0.59
CA GLU A 337 -15.56 -12.65 0.36
C GLU A 337 -15.25 -13.97 -0.35
N GLY A 338 -14.09 -14.58 -0.09
CA GLY A 338 -13.77 -15.92 -0.59
C GLY A 338 -12.55 -15.94 -1.52
N ASN A 339 -12.67 -16.57 -2.70
CA ASN A 339 -11.56 -16.76 -3.63
C ASN A 339 -11.56 -15.71 -4.76
N ILE A 340 -10.53 -14.86 -4.78
CA ILE A 340 -10.36 -13.79 -5.78
C ILE A 340 -10.29 -14.29 -7.23
N GLU A 341 -9.93 -15.56 -7.45
CA GLU A 341 -9.88 -16.15 -8.80
C GLU A 341 -11.23 -16.16 -9.50
N LYS A 342 -12.34 -16.07 -8.74
CA LYS A 342 -13.70 -16.02 -9.28
C LYS A 342 -14.18 -14.59 -9.58
N LEU A 343 -13.34 -13.60 -9.35
CA LEU A 343 -13.68 -12.18 -9.51
C LEU A 343 -14.07 -11.83 -10.96
N GLU A 344 -13.36 -12.38 -11.96
CA GLU A 344 -13.65 -12.10 -13.36
C GLU A 344 -15.03 -12.63 -13.80
N SER A 345 -15.45 -13.79 -13.26
CA SER A 345 -16.78 -14.36 -13.49
C SER A 345 -17.87 -13.44 -12.93
N LEU A 346 -17.72 -13.00 -11.67
CA LEU A 346 -18.61 -12.02 -11.04
C LEU A 346 -18.68 -10.71 -11.83
N GLU A 347 -17.54 -10.15 -12.22
CA GLU A 347 -17.48 -8.89 -12.96
C GLU A 347 -18.11 -9.01 -14.35
N SER A 348 -17.94 -10.14 -15.03
CA SER A 348 -18.56 -10.38 -16.34
C SER A 348 -20.07 -10.45 -16.23
N PHE A 349 -20.58 -11.14 -15.19
CA PHE A 349 -21.99 -11.17 -14.85
C PHE A 349 -22.56 -9.77 -14.61
N LEU A 350 -21.88 -8.96 -13.78
CA LEU A 350 -22.32 -7.59 -13.47
C LEU A 350 -22.28 -6.69 -14.72
N SER A 351 -21.19 -6.75 -15.50
CA SER A 351 -21.04 -5.96 -16.73
C SER A 351 -22.16 -6.24 -17.75
N MET A 352 -22.57 -7.50 -17.92
CA MET A 352 -23.68 -7.87 -18.81
C MET A 352 -24.99 -7.17 -18.45
N HIS A 353 -25.22 -6.92 -17.15
CA HIS A 353 -26.43 -6.24 -16.67
C HIS A 353 -26.31 -4.72 -16.58
N MET A 354 -25.11 -4.18 -16.75
CA MET A 354 -24.83 -2.73 -16.70
C MET A 354 -24.62 -2.10 -18.08
N ILE A 355 -24.56 -2.89 -19.16
CA ILE A 355 -24.15 -2.46 -20.50
C ILE A 355 -24.93 -1.25 -21.01
N ASP A 356 -26.24 -1.23 -20.77
CA ASP A 356 -27.14 -0.14 -21.18
C ASP A 356 -26.77 1.20 -20.53
N GLY A 357 -26.24 1.16 -19.30
CA GLY A 357 -25.85 2.35 -18.54
C GLY A 357 -24.43 2.85 -18.81
N ILE A 358 -23.51 1.95 -19.20
CA ILE A 358 -22.07 2.25 -19.35
C ILE A 358 -21.64 2.49 -20.80
N SER A 359 -22.53 2.26 -21.77
CA SER A 359 -22.27 2.43 -23.21
C SER A 359 -21.98 3.87 -23.63
N ASN A 360 -22.42 4.85 -22.84
CA ASN A 360 -22.21 6.27 -23.07
C ASN A 360 -21.65 6.93 -21.81
N LYS A 361 -20.94 8.06 -21.97
CA LYS A 361 -20.53 8.90 -20.83
C LYS A 361 -21.72 9.30 -19.98
N PHE A 362 -21.51 9.38 -18.67
CA PHE A 362 -22.54 9.82 -17.75
C PHE A 362 -22.98 11.26 -18.04
N ALA A 363 -24.27 11.44 -18.30
CA ALA A 363 -24.87 12.74 -18.64
C ALA A 363 -25.67 13.38 -17.49
N GLY A 364 -25.47 12.94 -16.24
CA GLY A 364 -26.14 13.51 -15.06
C GLY A 364 -27.51 12.92 -14.70
N SER A 365 -28.04 11.96 -15.46
CA SER A 365 -29.33 11.33 -15.19
C SER A 365 -29.18 9.96 -14.53
N LEU A 366 -29.71 9.80 -13.31
CA LEU A 366 -29.69 8.55 -12.56
C LEU A 366 -30.80 7.56 -12.95
N LYS A 367 -31.75 7.95 -13.82
CA LYS A 367 -32.94 7.13 -14.13
C LYS A 367 -32.59 5.73 -14.65
N ILE A 368 -31.61 5.63 -15.54
CA ILE A 368 -31.16 4.34 -16.10
C ILE A 368 -30.45 3.51 -15.04
N PHE A 369 -29.58 4.14 -14.25
CA PHE A 369 -28.82 3.48 -13.18
C PHE A 369 -29.71 2.97 -12.05
N ASN A 370 -30.78 3.68 -11.69
CA ASN A 370 -31.78 3.19 -10.73
C ASN A 370 -32.50 1.94 -11.24
N LYS A 371 -32.84 1.88 -12.53
CA LYS A 371 -33.41 0.66 -13.14
C LYS A 371 -32.42 -0.50 -13.11
N ILE A 372 -31.15 -0.24 -13.43
CA ILE A 372 -30.07 -1.25 -13.36
C ILE A 372 -29.87 -1.74 -11.92
N LYS A 373 -29.81 -0.83 -10.94
CA LYS A 373 -29.69 -1.14 -9.51
C LYS A 373 -30.79 -2.10 -9.07
N ASN A 374 -32.05 -1.78 -9.39
CA ASN A 374 -33.19 -2.62 -9.04
C ASN A 374 -33.13 -3.99 -9.73
N LYS A 375 -32.81 -4.03 -11.04
CA LYS A 375 -32.63 -5.28 -11.77
C LYS A 375 -31.56 -6.18 -11.15
N ILE A 376 -30.41 -5.63 -10.76
CA ILE A 376 -29.34 -6.39 -10.10
C ILE A 376 -29.81 -6.90 -8.74
N ARG A 377 -30.50 -6.06 -7.95
CA ARG A 377 -31.08 -6.46 -6.66
C ARG A 377 -32.04 -7.64 -6.82
N ASP A 378 -32.97 -7.55 -7.76
CA ASP A 378 -34.00 -8.57 -8.02
C ASP A 378 -33.39 -9.91 -8.47
N ILE A 379 -32.26 -9.89 -9.19
CA ILE A 379 -31.54 -11.12 -9.59
C ILE A 379 -30.74 -11.70 -8.41
N MET A 380 -30.15 -10.83 -7.58
CA MET A 380 -29.26 -11.22 -6.48
C MET A 380 -30.00 -11.63 -5.20
N GLU A 381 -31.24 -11.19 -5.01
CA GLU A 381 -32.05 -11.56 -3.83
C GLU A 381 -32.48 -13.03 -3.77
N PRO A 382 -32.92 -13.64 -4.88
CA PRO A 382 -33.26 -15.06 -4.96
C PRO A 382 -32.04 -15.98 -5.04
N PHE A 383 -30.89 -15.48 -5.52
CA PHE A 383 -29.69 -16.29 -5.73
C PHE A 383 -29.11 -16.76 -4.38
N PRO A 384 -29.23 -18.06 -4.02
CA PRO A 384 -28.85 -18.54 -2.70
C PRO A 384 -27.37 -18.30 -2.45
N GLU A 385 -27.05 -17.76 -1.27
CA GLU A 385 -25.70 -17.43 -0.79
C GLU A 385 -24.89 -16.39 -1.58
N ARG A 386 -25.33 -15.96 -2.79
CA ARG A 386 -24.64 -14.96 -3.65
C ARG A 386 -23.21 -15.35 -4.01
N LYS A 387 -22.97 -16.67 -4.16
CA LYS A 387 -21.65 -17.27 -4.39
C LYS A 387 -21.41 -17.58 -5.87
N PHE A 388 -20.27 -17.13 -6.37
CA PHE A 388 -19.76 -17.40 -7.71
C PHE A 388 -18.67 -18.48 -7.63
N TYR A 389 -18.72 -19.48 -8.51
CA TYR A 389 -17.85 -20.67 -8.46
C TYR A 389 -16.86 -20.74 -9.62
#